data_AF-A0A2E3IT49-F1
#
_entry.id   AF-A0A2E3IT49-F1
#
_cell.length_a   1.000
_cell.length_b   1.000
_cell.length_c   1.000
_cell.angle_alpha   90.00
_cell.angle_beta   90.00
_cell.angle_gamma   90.00
#
_symmetry.space_group_name_H-M   'P 1'
#
loop_
_entity.id
_entity.type
_entity.pdbx_description
1 polymer ?
#
loop_
_entity_poly.entity_id
_entity_poly.type
_entity_poly.pdbx_seq_one_letter_code
_entity_poly.pdbx_strand_id
1 'polypeptide(L)'
;MKTSYASLRIRAKNLPSLGDGCDVDSLSRYYVTSDLGIQMFDPTGRLGGIILSPDPLKPVVSIAFSGKDFRYLYVANGGSIYRKLMKVSGVGR
;
A
#
# COMPACT_ATOMS: atom_id res chain seq x y z
N MET A 1 9.21 24.35 10.04
CA MET A 1 9.21 23.66 8.74
C MET A 1 8.61 22.27 8.95
N LYS A 2 7.57 21.87 8.21
CA LYS A 2 7.02 20.50 8.33
C LYS A 2 7.81 19.58 7.42
N THR A 3 8.49 18.59 7.98
CA THR A 3 9.18 17.54 7.21
C THR A 3 8.28 16.32 7.12
N SER A 4 8.12 15.78 5.91
CA SER A 4 7.39 14.53 5.70
C SER A 4 8.24 13.33 6.13
N TYR A 5 7.64 12.36 6.82
CA TYR A 5 8.29 11.07 7.10
C TYR A 5 8.47 10.21 5.85
N ALA A 6 7.51 10.28 4.91
CA ALA A 6 7.57 9.67 3.59
C ALA A 6 6.74 10.50 2.62
N SER A 7 7.00 10.40 1.31
CA SER A 7 6.23 11.09 0.27
C SER A 7 5.74 10.08 -0.77
N LEU A 8 4.42 10.04 -0.98
CA LEU A 8 3.82 9.27 -2.07
C LEU A 8 4.20 9.88 -3.42
N ARG A 9 4.63 9.03 -4.35
CA ARG A 9 4.76 9.42 -5.76
C ARG A 9 3.38 9.58 -6.38
N ILE A 10 3.26 10.51 -7.33
CA ILE A 10 2.04 10.84 -8.06
C ILE A 10 2.30 10.76 -9.57
N ARG A 11 1.28 10.47 -10.38
CA ARG A 11 1.43 10.32 -11.85
C ARG A 11 1.91 11.59 -12.54
N ALA A 12 1.41 12.74 -12.08
CA ALA A 12 1.75 14.03 -12.65
C ALA A 12 1.75 15.11 -11.56
N LYS A 13 2.43 16.22 -11.83
CA LYS A 13 2.50 17.37 -10.94
C LYS A 13 1.09 17.89 -10.61
N ASN A 14 0.87 18.29 -9.37
CA ASN A 14 -0.39 18.84 -8.85
C ASN A 14 -1.61 17.90 -8.83
N LEU A 15 -1.41 16.58 -8.99
CA LEU A 15 -2.47 15.60 -8.75
C LEU A 15 -2.51 15.17 -7.27
N PRO A 16 -3.69 14.79 -6.75
CA PRO A 16 -3.76 14.20 -5.41
C PRO A 16 -3.02 12.87 -5.37
N SER A 17 -2.41 12.54 -4.22
CA SER A 17 -1.72 11.26 -4.04
C SER A 17 -2.68 10.07 -3.96
N LEU A 18 -3.95 10.34 -3.63
CA LEU A 18 -4.99 9.33 -3.36
C LEU A 18 -4.56 8.30 -2.31
N GLY A 19 -3.71 8.70 -1.37
CA GLY A 19 -3.37 7.88 -0.22
C GLY A 19 -4.53 7.85 0.78
N ASP A 20 -4.88 6.65 1.23
CA ASP A 20 -6.00 6.38 2.15
C ASP A 20 -5.57 5.30 3.16
N GLY A 21 -5.90 4.03 2.92
CA GLY A 21 -5.50 2.92 3.79
C GLY A 21 -4.01 2.59 3.76
N CYS A 22 -3.52 2.04 4.87
CA CYS A 22 -2.16 1.50 4.98
C CYS A 22 -2.11 0.28 5.90
N ASP A 23 -1.05 -0.52 5.75
CA ASP A 23 -0.73 -1.61 6.67
C ASP A 23 0.78 -1.91 6.69
N VAL A 24 1.23 -2.70 7.67
CA VAL A 24 2.65 -2.94 7.95
C VAL A 24 2.98 -4.43 7.92
N ASP A 25 4.14 -4.77 7.35
CA ASP A 25 4.65 -6.15 7.36
C ASP A 25 5.63 -6.41 8.52
N SER A 26 5.99 -7.68 8.69
CA SER A 26 6.88 -8.16 9.74
C SER A 26 8.33 -7.65 9.63
N LEU A 27 8.68 -6.91 8.57
CA LEU A 27 9.96 -6.24 8.39
C LEU A 27 9.84 -4.72 8.57
N SER A 28 8.74 -4.27 9.17
CA SER A 28 8.42 -2.86 9.43
C SER A 28 8.33 -2.00 8.17
N ARG A 29 7.97 -2.60 7.03
CA ARG A 29 7.70 -1.84 5.80
C ARG A 29 6.25 -1.37 5.77
N TYR A 30 6.05 -0.12 5.37
CA TYR A 30 4.73 0.48 5.25
C TYR A 30 4.20 0.28 3.83
N TYR A 31 2.99 -0.25 3.70
CA TYR A 31 2.26 -0.33 2.44
C TYR A 31 1.16 0.71 2.52
N VAL A 32 1.08 1.59 1.53
CA VAL A 32 0.11 2.70 1.53
C VAL A 32 -0.58 2.72 0.17
N THR A 33 -1.90 2.80 0.16
CA THR A 33 -2.65 2.98 -1.09
C THR A 33 -2.30 4.30 -1.74
N SER A 34 -2.50 4.42 -3.05
CA SER A 34 -2.20 5.63 -3.82
C SER A 34 -2.78 5.56 -5.22
N ASP A 35 -2.72 6.68 -5.94
CA ASP A 35 -3.05 6.77 -7.37
C ASP A 35 -2.21 5.83 -8.26
N LEU A 36 -1.01 5.45 -7.80
CA LEU A 36 -0.10 4.55 -8.53
C LEU A 36 -0.31 3.06 -8.20
N GLY A 37 -1.24 2.73 -7.28
CA GLY A 37 -1.36 1.41 -6.67
C GLY A 37 -0.93 1.45 -5.20
N ILE A 38 -0.22 0.43 -4.73
CA ILE A 38 0.24 0.35 -3.33
C ILE A 38 1.74 0.66 -3.27
N GLN A 39 2.10 1.80 -2.67
CA GLN A 39 3.49 2.20 -2.48
C GLN A 39 4.04 1.61 -1.19
N MET A 40 5.13 0.87 -1.30
CA MET A 40 5.81 0.24 -0.18
C MET A 40 7.05 1.06 0.19
N PHE A 41 7.14 1.44 1.45
CA PHE A 41 8.25 2.17 2.05
C PHE A 41 8.98 1.28 3.04
N ASP A 42 10.32 1.41 3.09
CA ASP A 42 11.09 0.82 4.16
C ASP A 42 10.89 1.56 5.50
N PRO A 43 11.40 1.06 6.63
CA PRO A 43 11.18 1.68 7.94
C PRO A 43 11.71 3.12 8.06
N THR A 44 12.57 3.55 7.14
CA THR A 44 13.12 4.92 7.10
C THR A 44 12.29 5.87 6.24
N GLY A 45 11.18 5.39 5.65
CA GLY A 45 10.31 6.18 4.78
C GLY A 45 10.79 6.25 3.32
N ARG A 46 11.83 5.48 2.94
CA ARG A 46 12.32 5.44 1.56
C ARG A 46 11.44 4.49 0.74
N LEU A 47 11.02 4.94 -0.45
CA LEU A 47 10.23 4.13 -1.36
C LEU A 47 11.04 2.92 -1.85
N GLY A 48 10.56 1.71 -1.54
CA GLY A 48 11.14 0.45 -2.00
C GLY A 48 10.47 -0.11 -3.25
N GLY A 49 9.24 0.28 -3.57
CA GLY A 49 8.55 -0.16 -4.78
C GLY A 49 7.06 0.15 -4.81
N ILE A 50 6.42 -0.20 -5.93
CA ILE A 50 4.98 -0.02 -6.15
C ILE A 50 4.38 -1.35 -6.59
N ILE A 51 3.35 -1.83 -5.89
CA ILE A 51 2.51 -2.94 -6.32
C ILE A 51 1.35 -2.34 -7.11
N LEU A 52 1.23 -2.72 -8.39
CA LEU A 52 0.18 -2.20 -9.27
C LEU A 52 -1.22 -2.56 -8.75
N SER A 53 -2.17 -1.65 -9.00
CA SER A 53 -3.59 -1.91 -8.76
C SER A 53 -4.05 -3.14 -9.55
N PRO A 54 -4.90 -4.02 -8.98
CA PRO A 54 -5.54 -5.10 -9.74
C PRO A 54 -6.35 -4.58 -10.94
N ASP A 55 -7.16 -3.53 -10.74
CA ASP A 55 -7.84 -2.79 -11.79
C ASP A 55 -7.33 -1.33 -11.78
N PRO A 56 -6.61 -0.88 -12.83
CA PRO A 56 -6.04 0.46 -12.89
C PRO A 56 -7.09 1.57 -13.11
N LEU A 57 -8.34 1.22 -13.44
CA LEU A 57 -9.44 2.17 -13.64
C LEU A 57 -10.27 2.39 -12.36
N LYS A 58 -9.97 1.68 -11.28
CA LYS A 58 -10.67 1.76 -10.01
C LYS A 58 -9.73 2.23 -8.89
N PRO A 59 -10.25 2.98 -7.90
CA PRO A 59 -9.42 3.45 -6.79
C PRO A 59 -9.02 2.28 -5.89
N VAL A 60 -7.79 2.32 -5.37
CA VAL A 60 -7.35 1.44 -4.28
C VAL A 60 -7.53 2.21 -2.98
N VAL A 61 -8.45 1.77 -2.12
CA VAL A 61 -8.88 2.57 -0.95
C VAL A 61 -8.38 2.00 0.37
N SER A 62 -8.23 0.69 0.46
CA SER A 62 -7.76 0.05 1.69
C SER A 62 -7.00 -1.24 1.42
N ILE A 63 -6.15 -1.62 2.37
CA ILE A 63 -5.39 -2.85 2.37
C ILE A 63 -5.29 -3.44 3.78
N ALA A 64 -5.09 -4.75 3.85
CA ALA A 64 -4.79 -5.43 5.10
C ALA A 64 -3.99 -6.72 4.84
N PHE A 65 -2.94 -6.95 5.61
CA PHE A 65 -2.36 -8.28 5.74
C PHE A 65 -3.30 -9.15 6.57
N SER A 66 -3.68 -10.31 6.04
CA SER A 66 -4.64 -11.22 6.66
C SER A 66 -4.49 -12.65 6.10
N GLY A 67 -5.47 -13.50 6.39
CA GLY A 67 -5.45 -14.92 6.08
C GLY A 67 -4.51 -15.72 6.98
N LYS A 68 -4.27 -16.98 6.60
CA LYS A 68 -3.36 -17.87 7.33
C LYS A 68 -1.97 -17.22 7.44
N ASP A 69 -1.45 -17.16 8.66
CA ASP A 69 -0.14 -16.62 9.00
C ASP A 69 0.09 -15.16 8.56
N PHE A 70 -1.01 -14.40 8.34
CA PHE A 70 -1.01 -13.03 7.80
C PHE A 70 -0.24 -12.90 6.47
N ARG A 71 -0.23 -13.96 5.66
CA ARG A 71 0.56 -14.03 4.42
C ARG A 71 -0.10 -13.44 3.19
N TYR A 72 -1.37 -13.03 3.27
CA TYR A 72 -2.07 -12.41 2.15
C TYR A 72 -2.23 -10.92 2.36
N LEU A 73 -1.83 -10.12 1.38
CA LEU A 73 -2.22 -8.72 1.30
C LEU A 73 -3.57 -8.64 0.58
N TYR A 74 -4.62 -8.35 1.32
CA TYR A 74 -5.94 -8.05 0.78
C TYR A 74 -6.02 -6.59 0.35
N VAL A 75 -6.72 -6.32 -0.74
CA VAL A 75 -6.80 -5.01 -1.38
C VAL A 75 -8.23 -4.72 -1.76
N ALA A 76 -8.80 -3.65 -1.21
CA ALA A 76 -10.08 -3.09 -1.64
C ALA A 76 -9.84 -2.17 -2.85
N ASN A 77 -10.34 -2.59 -4.01
CA ASN A 77 -10.16 -1.86 -5.26
C ASN A 77 -11.49 -1.74 -6.01
N GLY A 78 -12.05 -0.52 -6.02
CA GLY A 78 -13.41 -0.27 -6.48
C GLY A 78 -14.45 -1.02 -5.66
N GLY A 79 -15.26 -1.87 -6.32
CA GLY A 79 -16.29 -2.70 -5.68
C GLY A 79 -15.86 -4.13 -5.38
N SER A 80 -14.56 -4.43 -5.44
CA SER A 80 -14.05 -5.80 -5.31
C SER A 80 -12.89 -5.89 -4.32
N ILE A 81 -12.76 -7.07 -3.71
CA ILE A 81 -11.64 -7.42 -2.83
C ILE A 81 -10.74 -8.40 -3.56
N TYR A 82 -9.47 -8.03 -3.72
CA TYR A 82 -8.42 -8.87 -4.28
C TYR A 82 -7.48 -9.32 -3.15
N ARG A 83 -6.67 -10.34 -3.42
CA ARG A 83 -5.57 -10.70 -2.52
C ARG A 83 -4.34 -11.14 -3.29
N LYS A 84 -3.17 -10.91 -2.71
CA LYS A 84 -1.89 -11.41 -3.20
C LYS A 84 -1.16 -12.17 -2.10
N LEU A 85 -0.65 -13.36 -2.42
CA LEU A 85 0.24 -14.07 -1.51
C LEU A 85 1.58 -13.33 -1.45
N MET A 86 1.99 -12.98 -0.24
CA MET A 86 3.19 -12.19 0.03
C MET A 86 4.34 -13.10 0.46
N LYS A 87 5.57 -12.62 0.27
CA LYS A 87 6.79 -13.30 0.76
C LYS A 87 7.03 -13.10 2.26
N VAL A 88 6.38 -12.10 2.83
CA VAL A 88 6.42 -11.71 4.24
C VAL A 88 5.03 -11.85 4.84
N SER A 89 4.96 -11.90 6.16
CA SER A 89 3.72 -11.80 6.91
C SER A 89 3.42 -10.36 7.28
N GLY A 90 2.14 -10.03 7.49
CA GLY A 90 1.75 -8.87 8.28
C GLY A 90 2.22 -8.98 9.73
N VAL A 91 2.19 -7.86 10.45
CA VAL A 91 2.48 -7.86 11.90
C VAL A 91 1.41 -8.63 12.70
N GLY A 92 0.22 -8.81 12.12
CA GLY A 92 -0.95 -9.31 12.85
C GLY A 92 -1.50 -8.23 13.79
N ARG A 93 -2.81 -8.15 13.90
CA ARG A 93 -3.49 -7.30 14.88
C ARG A 93 -4.20 -8.19 15.88
#